data_AF-A0A1Z4QCY6-F1
#
_entry.id   AF-A0A1Z4QCY6-F1
#
_cell.length_a   1.000
_cell.length_b   1.000
_cell.length_c   1.000
_cell.angle_alpha   90.00
_cell.angle_beta   90.00
_cell.angle_gamma   90.00
#
_symmetry.space_group_name_H-M   'P 1'
#
loop_
_entity.id
_entity.type
_entity.pdbx_description
1 polymer ?
#
loop_
_entity_poly.entity_id
_entity_poly.type
_entity_poly.pdbx_seq_one_letter_code
_entity_poly.pdbx_strand_id
1 'polypeptide(L)'
;MSQINYDAMSDAELKQYFLKHRGDHGAFQAYLDRLNQRPRRIIASLNDPDFDEKVQAAIRQKLEAARNSSSQQSNTALEPTDDQS
;
A
#
# COMPACT_ATOMS: atom_id res chain seq x y z
N MET A 1 -25.99 -12.91 -10.86
CA MET A 1 -25.13 -12.57 -9.70
C MET A 1 -23.96 -11.77 -10.22
N SER A 2 -23.74 -10.57 -9.69
CA SER A 2 -22.66 -9.69 -10.14
C SER A 2 -21.34 -10.19 -9.54
N GLN A 3 -20.51 -10.81 -10.36
CA GLN A 3 -19.20 -11.30 -9.95
C GLN A 3 -18.28 -10.07 -9.82
N ILE A 4 -17.91 -9.73 -8.59
CA ILE A 4 -17.04 -8.58 -8.34
C ILE A 4 -15.63 -8.95 -8.82
N ASN A 5 -15.07 -8.10 -9.68
CA ASN A 5 -13.77 -8.32 -10.29
C ASN A 5 -12.69 -7.64 -9.44
N TYR A 6 -12.15 -8.35 -8.45
CA TYR A 6 -11.19 -7.81 -7.49
C TYR A 6 -9.85 -7.40 -8.12
N ASP A 7 -9.48 -8.02 -9.26
CA ASP A 7 -8.28 -7.66 -10.04
C ASP A 7 -8.36 -6.27 -10.67
N ALA A 8 -9.56 -5.81 -11.00
CA ALA A 8 -9.76 -4.47 -11.57
C ALA A 8 -9.64 -3.35 -10.52
N MET A 9 -9.71 -3.69 -9.22
CA MET A 9 -9.60 -2.72 -8.13
C MET A 9 -8.14 -2.38 -7.82
N SER A 10 -7.87 -1.15 -7.40
CA SER A 10 -6.57 -0.79 -6.81
C SER A 10 -6.37 -1.44 -5.43
N ASP A 11 -5.12 -1.50 -4.96
CA ASP A 11 -4.80 -2.04 -3.62
C ASP A 11 -5.62 -1.37 -2.50
N ALA A 12 -5.83 -0.05 -2.63
CA ALA A 12 -6.57 0.76 -1.66
C ALA A 12 -8.08 0.43 -1.68
N GLU A 13 -8.65 0.29 -2.88
CA GLU A 13 -10.06 -0.07 -3.06
C GLU A 13 -10.35 -1.49 -2.58
N LEU A 14 -9.48 -2.45 -2.91
CA LEU A 14 -9.63 -3.84 -2.45
C LEU A 14 -9.54 -3.93 -0.92
N LYS A 15 -8.64 -3.16 -0.30
CA LYS A 15 -8.52 -3.08 1.16
C LYS A 15 -9.78 -2.46 1.80
N GLN A 16 -10.29 -1.35 1.27
CA GLN A 16 -11.51 -0.74 1.78
C GLN A 16 -12.72 -1.65 1.61
N TYR A 17 -12.83 -2.31 0.46
CA TYR A 17 -13.88 -3.27 0.17
C TYR A 17 -13.84 -4.44 1.16
N PHE A 18 -12.67 -5.05 1.37
CA PHE A 18 -12.50 -6.10 2.37
C PHE A 18 -12.85 -5.64 3.79
N LEU A 19 -12.46 -4.42 4.18
CA LEU A 19 -12.79 -3.89 5.51
C LEU A 19 -14.30 -3.70 5.71
N LYS A 20 -15.03 -3.36 4.64
CA LYS A 20 -16.49 -3.22 4.64
C LYS A 20 -17.21 -4.57 4.52
N HIS A 21 -16.60 -5.54 3.83
CA HIS A 21 -17.13 -6.87 3.56
C HIS A 21 -16.23 -7.95 4.17
N ARG A 22 -16.01 -7.90 5.50
CA ARG A 22 -15.08 -8.82 6.20
C ARG A 22 -15.44 -10.30 6.10
N GLY A 23 -16.69 -10.62 5.77
CA GLY A 23 -17.17 -11.99 5.53
C GLY A 23 -17.06 -12.45 4.07
N ASP A 24 -16.52 -11.62 3.18
CA ASP A 24 -16.29 -11.97 1.78
C ASP A 24 -14.94 -12.66 1.64
N HIS A 25 -14.96 -13.99 1.55
CA HIS A 25 -13.77 -14.81 1.40
C HIS A 25 -13.05 -14.56 0.06
N GLY A 26 -13.79 -14.14 -0.99
CA GLY A 26 -13.22 -13.80 -2.29
C GLY A 26 -12.36 -12.54 -2.21
N ALA A 27 -12.87 -11.51 -1.54
CA ALA A 27 -12.12 -10.28 -1.29
C ALA A 27 -10.89 -10.51 -0.40
N PHE A 28 -11.02 -11.37 0.63
CA PHE A 28 -9.90 -11.72 1.50
C PHE A 28 -8.79 -12.46 0.74
N GLN A 29 -9.16 -13.45 -0.08
CA GLN A 29 -8.22 -14.21 -0.89
C GLN A 29 -7.51 -13.30 -1.90
N ALA A 30 -8.23 -12.43 -2.60
CA ALA A 30 -7.63 -11.48 -3.54
C ALA A 30 -6.68 -10.50 -2.83
N TYR A 31 -7.02 -10.03 -1.64
CA TYR A 31 -6.16 -9.15 -0.84
C TYR A 31 -4.88 -9.87 -0.38
N LEU A 32 -4.99 -11.13 0.05
CA LEU A 32 -3.84 -11.95 0.42
C LEU A 32 -2.95 -12.31 -0.76
N ASP A 33 -3.53 -12.65 -1.91
CA ASP A 33 -2.76 -12.93 -3.13
C ASP A 33 -1.91 -11.72 -3.47
N ARG A 34 -2.52 -10.53 -3.50
CA ARG A 34 -1.83 -9.26 -3.77
C ARG A 34 -0.73 -8.92 -2.77
N LEU A 35 -0.92 -9.26 -1.49
CA LEU A 35 0.11 -9.11 -0.46
C LEU A 35 1.27 -10.10 -0.65
N ASN A 36 1.00 -11.31 -1.15
CA ASN A 36 2.02 -12.31 -1.48
C ASN A 36 2.74 -12.01 -2.80
N GLN A 37 2.05 -11.41 -3.78
CA GLN A 37 2.61 -10.96 -5.05
C GLN A 37 3.58 -9.78 -4.90
N ARG A 38 3.58 -9.10 -3.73
CA ARG A 38 4.63 -8.14 -3.41
C ARG A 38 5.83 -8.92 -2.88
N PRO A 39 6.88 -9.18 -3.68
CA PRO A 39 8.09 -9.78 -3.16
C PRO A 39 8.60 -8.87 -2.05
N ARG A 40 8.62 -9.38 -0.81
CA ARG A 40 9.35 -8.73 0.26
C ARG A 40 10.79 -8.70 -0.20
N ARG A 41 11.26 -7.55 -0.70
CA ARG A 41 12.66 -7.37 -1.09
C ARG A 41 13.49 -7.81 0.12
N ILE A 42 14.25 -8.88 -0.05
CA ILE A 42 15.28 -9.25 0.93
C ILE A 42 16.27 -8.09 0.89
N ILE A 43 16.27 -7.29 1.96
CA ILE A 43 17.07 -6.06 2.03
C ILE A 43 18.54 -6.35 2.32
N ALA A 44 18.84 -7.45 3.01
CA ALA A 44 20.17 -7.97 3.26
C ALA A 44 20.07 -9.44 3.70
N SER A 45 21.08 -10.25 3.35
CA SER A 45 21.24 -11.62 3.86
C SER A 45 22.35 -11.65 4.92
N LEU A 46 22.21 -12.45 5.99
CA LEU A 46 23.20 -12.55 7.08
C LEU A 46 24.61 -12.95 6.61
N ASN A 47 24.71 -13.59 5.43
CA ASN A 47 25.99 -13.98 4.83
C ASN A 47 26.58 -12.90 3.91
N ASP A 48 25.93 -11.73 3.77
CA ASP A 48 26.46 -10.64 2.96
C ASP A 48 27.63 -9.97 3.71
N PRO A 49 28.81 -9.79 3.07
CA PRO A 49 29.93 -9.07 3.68
C PRO A 49 29.57 -7.61 4.02
N ASP A 50 28.63 -7.03 3.26
CA ASP A 50 28.14 -5.65 3.42
C ASP A 50 26.77 -5.61 4.11
N PHE A 51 26.43 -6.61 4.92
CA PHE A 51 25.11 -6.76 5.57
C PHE A 51 24.67 -5.47 6.26
N ASP A 52 25.52 -4.90 7.12
CA ASP A 52 25.20 -3.70 7.90
C ASP A 52 24.91 -2.50 6.99
N GLU A 53 25.69 -2.31 5.92
CA GLU A 53 25.49 -1.22 4.97
C GLU A 53 24.18 -1.35 4.19
N LYS A 54 23.85 -2.57 3.75
CA LYS A 54 22.59 -2.87 3.06
C LYS A 54 21.38 -2.65 3.96
N VAL A 55 21.47 -3.05 5.23
CA VAL A 55 20.43 -2.80 6.23
C VAL A 55 20.23 -1.30 6.44
N GLN A 56 21.31 -0.53 6.64
CA GLN A 56 21.23 0.92 6.83
C GLN A 56 20.64 1.62 5.59
N ALA A 57 21.08 1.24 4.38
CA ALA A 57 20.57 1.80 3.14
C ALA A 57 19.07 1.53 2.96
N ALA A 58 18.62 0.32 3.26
CA ALA A 58 17.20 -0.04 3.17
C ALA A 58 16.33 0.71 4.18
N ILE A 59 16.83 0.92 5.41
CA ILE A 59 16.14 1.74 6.42
C ILE A 59 16.00 3.19 5.92
N ARG A 60 17.09 3.76 5.37
CA ARG A 60 17.09 5.14 4.84
C ARG A 60 16.10 5.29 3.68
N GLN A 61 16.15 4.39 2.69
CA GLN A 61 15.21 4.40 1.56
C GLN A 61 13.75 4.28 2.02
N LYS A 62 13.46 3.43 3.01
CA LYS A 62 12.10 3.29 3.53
C LYS A 62 11.62 4.54 4.27
N LEU A 63 12.51 5.20 5.02
CA LEU A 63 12.21 6.45 5.72
C LEU A 63 11.94 7.60 4.73
N GLU A 64 12.76 7.69 3.67
CA GLU A 64 12.58 8.68 2.60
C GLU A 64 11.29 8.44 1.82
N ALA A 65 10.99 7.19 1.44
CA ALA A 65 9.74 6.84 0.76
C ALA A 65 8.51 7.19 1.62
N ALA A 66 8.55 6.92 2.93
CA ALA A 66 7.47 7.27 3.85
C ALA A 66 7.29 8.80 3.96
N ARG A 67 8.39 9.56 4.00
CA ARG A 67 8.37 11.03 4.02
C ARG A 67 7.82 11.61 2.72
N ASN A 68 8.22 11.09 1.56
CA ASN A 68 7.72 11.57 0.26
C ASN A 68 6.24 11.23 0.04
N SER A 69 5.79 10.08 0.55
CA SER A 69 4.37 9.67 0.50
C SER A 69 3.48 10.59 1.35
N SER A 70 4.00 11.14 2.46
CA SER A 70 3.26 12.09 3.31
C SER A 70 3.23 13.50 2.73
N SER A 71 4.17 13.88 1.86
CA SER A 71 4.16 15.16 1.13
C SER A 71 3.21 15.20 -0.07
N GLN A 72 2.80 14.04 -0.62
CA GLN A 72 1.84 13.98 -1.73
C GLN A 72 0.37 14.02 -1.27
N GLN A 73 0.07 13.77 0.01
CA GLN A 73 -1.30 13.82 0.53
C GLN A 73 -1.76 15.24 0.90
N SER A 74 -0.86 16.23 0.91
CA SER A 74 -1.16 17.62 1.30
C SER A 74 -1.65 18.53 0.16
N ASN A 75 -1.70 18.07 -1.09
CA ASN A 75 -2.02 18.93 -2.24
C ASN A 75 -3.43 18.73 -2.85
N THR A 76 -4.32 17.96 -2.20
CA THR A 76 -5.68 17.76 -2.72
C THR A 76 -6.73 17.87 -1.62
N ALA A 77 -7.00 19.09 -1.15
CA ALA A 77 -8.31 19.51 -0.62
C ALA A 77 -8.21 20.92 -0.01
N LEU A 78 -8.17 21.96 -0.85
CA LEU A 78 -8.64 23.29 -0.47
C LEU A 78 -9.42 23.85 -1.65
N GLU A 79 -10.61 23.29 -1.88
CA GLU A 79 -11.66 23.97 -2.61
C GLU A 79 -12.43 24.79 -1.55
N PRO A 80 -12.39 26.13 -1.58
CA PRO A 80 -13.18 26.93 -0.66
C PRO A 80 -14.65 26.82 -1.06
N THR A 81 -15.47 26.34 -0.12
CA THR A 81 -16.92 26.33 -0.19
C THR A 81 -17.42 27.75 -0.42
N ASP A 82 -17.92 28.04 -1.62
CA ASP A 82 -18.74 29.22 -1.88
C ASP A 82 -20.18 28.87 -1.49
N ASP A 83 -20.53 29.25 -0.27
CA ASP A 83 -21.89 29.25 0.27
C ASP A 83 -22.61 30.48 -0.30
N GLN A 84 -23.42 30.29 -1.34
CA GLN A 84 -24.41 31.26 -1.77
C GLN A 84 -25.76 30.56 -2.04
N SER A 85 -26.69 30.67 -1.08
CA SER A 85 -28.02 31.29 -1.25
C SER A 85 -28.88 31.13 -0.01
#